data_AF-A0A091FDG6-F1
#
_entry.id   AF-A0A091FDG6-F1
#
_cell.length_a   1.000
_cell.length_b   1.000
_cell.length_c   1.000
_cell.angle_alpha   90.00
_cell.angle_beta   90.00
_cell.angle_gamma   90.00
#
_symmetry.space_group_name_H-M   'P 1'
#
loop_
_entity.id
_entity.type
_entity.pdbx_description
1 polymer ?
#
loop_
_entity_poly.entity_id
_entity_poly.type
_entity_poly.pdbx_seq_one_letter_code
_entity_poly.pdbx_strand_id
1 'polypeptide(L)' 'MKENTSDPRELLAEELYNAGIDGQKAFFIALDAGRNLVDKEYLKDCGFKGKHLKAVENIIKEFYWENQ' A
#
# COMPACT_ATOMS: atom_id res chain seq x y z
N MET A 1 2.74 -9.55 27.52
CA MET A 1 2.71 -9.75 26.06
C MET A 1 2.99 -8.40 25.46
N LYS A 2 4.05 -8.25 24.65
CA LYS A 2 4.21 -7.00 23.88
C LYS A 2 3.11 -7.03 22.84
N GLU A 3 2.17 -6.11 22.90
CA GLU A 3 1.32 -5.83 21.75
C GLU A 3 2.29 -5.51 20.60
N ASN A 4 2.37 -6.40 19.61
CA ASN A 4 2.99 -6.06 18.34
C ASN A 4 2.01 -5.10 17.67
N THR A 5 2.02 -3.84 18.09
CA THR A 5 1.43 -2.73 17.34
C THR A 5 2.36 -2.43 16.18
N SER A 6 2.47 -3.39 15.25
CA SER A 6 3.17 -3.16 13.98
C SER A 6 2.53 -1.95 13.33
N ASP A 7 3.35 -0.98 12.94
CA ASP A 7 2.89 0.23 12.30
C ASP A 7 2.03 -0.17 11.08
N PRO A 8 0.79 0.34 10.92
CA PRO A 8 -0.05 -0.04 9.78
C PRO A 8 0.63 0.24 8.43
N ARG A 9 1.58 1.19 8.40
CA ARG A 9 2.38 1.48 7.19
C ARG A 9 3.39 0.39 6.91
N GLU A 10 3.95 -0.26 7.93
CA GLU A 10 4.84 -1.41 7.77
C GLU A 10 4.07 -2.63 7.26
N LEU A 11 2.87 -2.88 7.79
CA LEU A 11 2.00 -3.99 7.34
C LEU A 11 1.57 -3.80 5.87
N LEU A 12 1.09 -2.61 5.51
CA LEU A 12 0.73 -2.32 4.12
C LEU A 12 1.95 -2.39 3.18
N ALA A 13 3.12 -1.92 3.62
CA ALA A 13 4.34 -2.04 2.82
C ALA A 13 4.72 -3.51 2.58
N GLU A 14 4.55 -4.38 3.58
CA GLU A 14 4.78 -5.82 3.45
C GLU A 14 3.79 -6.47 2.47
N GLU A 15 2.49 -6.16 2.54
CA GLU A 15 1.49 -6.67 1.60
C GLU A 15 1.77 -6.25 0.16
N LEU A 16 2.12 -4.98 -0.04
CA LEU A 16 2.52 -4.43 -1.33
C LEU A 16 3.78 -5.11 -1.87
N TYR A 17 4.77 -5.35 -1.02
CA TYR A 17 5.99 -6.08 -1.37
C TYR A 17 5.69 -7.54 -1.76
N ASN A 18 4.85 -8.22 -1.00
CA ASN A 18 4.41 -9.59 -1.29
C ASN A 18 3.60 -9.70 -2.60
N ALA A 19 2.95 -8.60 -3.02
CA ALA A 19 2.31 -8.49 -4.34
C ALA A 19 3.29 -8.20 -5.49
N GLY A 20 4.60 -8.17 -5.22
CA GLY A 20 5.66 -8.00 -6.22
C GLY A 20 6.01 -6.54 -6.51
N ILE A 21 5.64 -5.60 -5.64
CA ILE A 21 6.08 -4.21 -5.73
C ILE A 21 7.47 -4.11 -5.11
N ASP A 22 8.36 -3.33 -5.74
CA ASP A 22 9.67 -3.03 -5.17
C ASP A 22 9.55 -2.51 -3.73
N GLY A 23 10.39 -3.00 -2.82
CA GLY A 23 10.25 -2.73 -1.39
C GLY A 23 10.35 -1.25 -1.03
N GLN A 24 11.20 -0.48 -1.73
CA GLN A 24 11.28 0.96 -1.50
C GLN A 24 10.00 1.67 -1.96
N LYS A 25 9.49 1.29 -3.14
CA LYS A 25 8.23 1.84 -3.65
C LYS A 25 7.03 1.46 -2.78
N ALA A 26 6.96 0.22 -2.32
CA ALA A 26 5.92 -0.28 -1.42
C ALA A 26 5.87 0.54 -0.12
N PHE A 27 7.04 0.82 0.48
CA PHE A 27 7.14 1.64 1.67
C PHE A 27 6.64 3.09 1.45
N PHE A 28 7.02 3.73 0.34
CA PHE A 28 6.54 5.09 0.04
C PHE A 28 5.04 5.14 -0.20
N ILE A 29 4.49 4.18 -0.95
CA ILE A 29 3.04 4.06 -1.14
C ILE A 29 2.33 3.91 0.20
N ALA A 30 2.82 3.05 1.10
CA ALA A 30 2.21 2.85 2.40
C ALA A 30 2.26 4.10 3.30
N LEU A 31 3.39 4.83 3.29
CA LEU A 31 3.52 6.11 3.99
C LEU A 31 2.48 7.15 3.51
N ASP A 32 2.33 7.28 2.19
CA ASP A 32 1.43 8.27 1.59
C ASP A 32 -0.04 7.84 1.72
N ALA A 33 -0.33 6.55 1.66
CA ALA A 33 -1.67 6.02 1.88
C ALA A 33 -2.14 6.29 3.33
N GLY A 34 -1.24 6.15 4.31
CA GLY A 34 -1.51 6.51 5.71
C GLY A 34 -1.78 8.01 5.94
N ARG A 35 -1.49 8.85 4.95
CA ARG A 35 -1.79 10.29 4.93
C ARG A 35 -2.96 10.64 4.02
N ASN A 36 -3.64 9.65 3.45
CA ASN A 36 -4.71 9.82 2.47
C ASN A 36 -4.26 10.61 1.22
N LEU A 37 -3.02 10.38 0.76
CA LEU A 37 -2.42 11.05 -0.40
C LEU A 37 -2.35 10.15 -1.64
N VAL A 38 -2.76 8.88 -1.53
CA VAL A 38 -2.69 7.92 -2.64
C VAL A 38 -4.02 7.85 -3.36
N ASP A 39 -4.05 8.40 -4.57
CA ASP A 39 -5.13 8.22 -5.53
C ASP A 39 -4.65 7.44 -6.76
N LYS A 40 -5.56 7.27 -7.71
CA LYS A 40 -5.28 6.55 -8.95
C LYS A 40 -4.21 7.21 -9.81
N GLU A 41 -4.15 8.54 -9.85
CA GLU A 41 -3.17 9.26 -10.67
C GLU A 41 -1.77 9.14 -10.03
N TYR A 42 -1.67 9.24 -8.72
CA TYR A 42 -0.44 8.95 -7.97
C TYR A 42 0.12 7.56 -8.31
N LEU A 43 -0.73 6.53 -8.35
CA LEU A 43 -0.31 5.17 -8.70
C LEU A 43 0.12 5.04 -10.17
N LYS A 44 -0.50 5.79 -11.09
CA LYS A 44 -0.03 5.85 -12.49
C LYS A 44 1.31 6.56 -12.61
N ASP A 45 1.53 7.62 -11.85
CA ASP A 45 2.81 8.35 -11.79
C ASP A 45 3.92 7.47 -11.20
N CYS A 46 3.57 6.59 -10.25
CA CYS A 46 4.44 5.50 -9.79
C CYS A 46 4.73 4.43 -10.85
N GLY A 47 4.11 4.53 -12.03
CA GLY A 47 4.33 3.65 -13.18
C GLY A 47 3.39 2.45 -13.26
N PHE A 48 2.39 2.33 -12.38
CA PHE A 48 1.46 1.19 -12.42
C PHE A 48 0.42 1.35 -13.54
N LYS A 49 0.14 0.25 -14.26
CA LYS A 49 -0.79 0.24 -15.39
C LYS A 49 -1.57 -1.07 -15.43
N GLY A 50 -2.74 -1.04 -16.10
CA GLY A 50 -3.54 -2.23 -16.39
C GLY A 50 -3.86 -3.05 -15.15
N LYS A 51 -3.53 -4.35 -15.18
CA LYS A 51 -3.78 -5.28 -14.07
C LYS A 51 -2.99 -4.96 -12.80
N HIS A 52 -1.77 -4.43 -12.92
CA HIS A 52 -0.96 -4.04 -11.76
C HIS A 52 -1.57 -2.85 -11.05
N LEU A 53 -2.02 -1.83 -11.79
CA LEU A 53 -2.71 -0.67 -11.18
C LEU A 53 -3.92 -1.11 -10.34
N LYS A 54 -4.78 -1.97 -10.92
CA LYS A 54 -5.95 -2.50 -10.18
C LYS A 54 -5.56 -3.32 -8.95
N ALA A 55 -4.50 -4.12 -9.04
CA ALA A 55 -4.04 -4.92 -7.91
C ALA A 55 -3.58 -4.03 -6.75
N VAL A 56 -2.78 -2.98 -7.05
CA VAL A 56 -2.33 -2.02 -6.02
C VAL A 56 -3.50 -1.23 -5.44
N GLU A 57 -4.42 -0.75 -6.28
CA GLU A 57 -5.65 -0.07 -5.82
C GLU A 57 -6.45 -0.95 -4.86
N ASN A 58 -6.60 -2.25 -5.16
CA ASN A 58 -7.34 -3.18 -4.32
C ASN A 58 -6.64 -3.44 -2.98
N ILE A 59 -5.32 -3.72 -2.99
CA ILE A 59 -4.56 -3.97 -1.75
C ILE A 59 -4.71 -2.79 -0.77
N ILE A 60 -4.49 -1.56 -1.26
CA ILE A 60 -4.60 -0.37 -0.41
C ILE A 60 -6.03 -0.23 0.12
N LYS A 61 -7.03 -0.43 -0.73
CA LYS A 61 -8.43 -0.30 -0.34
C LYS A 61 -8.85 -1.37 0.68
N GLU A 62 -8.48 -2.62 0.46
CA GLU A 62 -8.76 -3.76 1.35
C GLU A 62 -8.09 -3.52 2.71
N PHE A 63 -6.81 -3.12 2.72
CA PHE A 63 -6.08 -2.83 3.95
C PHE A 63 -6.79 -1.77 4.82
N TYR A 64 -7.23 -0.65 4.24
CA TYR A 64 -7.94 0.38 5.02
C TYR A 64 -9.41 0.09 5.26
N TRP A 65 -10.00 -0.91 4.61
CA TRP A 65 -11.37 -1.36 4.87
C TRP A 65 -11.41 -2.39 6.01
N GLU A 66 -10.46 -3.32 6.04
CA GLU A 66 -10.38 -4.37 7.06
C GLU A 66 -9.84 -3.87 8.41
N ASN A 67 -9.10 -2.75 8.40
CA ASN A 67 -8.54 -2.12 9.60
C ASN A 67 -9.34 -0.90 10.12
N GLN A 68 -10.64 -0.77 9.77
CA GLN A 68 -11.59 0.19 10.36
C GLN A 68 -12.39 -0.42 11.51
#